data_AF-A0A6J4RF11-F1
#
_entry.id   AF-A0A6J4RF11-F1
#
_cell.length_a   1.000
_cell.length_b   1.000
_cell.length_c   1.000
_cell.angle_alpha   90.00
_cell.angle_beta   90.00
_cell.angle_gamma   90.00
#
_symmetry.space_group_name_H-M   'P 1'
#
loop_
_entity.id
_entity.type
_entity.pdbx_description
1 polymer ?
#
loop_
_entity_poly.entity_id
_entity_poly.type
_entity_poly.pdbx_seq_one_letter_code
_entity_poly.pdbx_strand_id
1 'polypeptide(L)' 'MTDADQDRTPPGSCSPCRGTGRVVSNLGGTPTDKPCPWCSGTGARIAGHDAQHHWRETAATP' A
#
# COMPACT_ATOMS: atom_id res chain seq x y z
N MET A 1 12.33 -19.50 -17.96
CA MET A 1 12.77 -18.79 -16.74
C MET A 1 11.52 -18.59 -15.90
N THR A 2 11.27 -19.46 -14.91
CA THR A 2 9.97 -19.56 -14.22
C THR A 2 9.89 -18.58 -13.05
N ASP A 3 8.94 -17.65 -13.13
CA ASP A 3 8.63 -16.56 -12.20
C ASP A 3 7.88 -17.05 -10.94
N ALA A 4 8.43 -18.05 -10.24
CA ALA A 4 7.72 -18.75 -9.15
C ALA A 4 7.86 -18.11 -7.75
N ASP A 5 8.59 -16.99 -7.62
CA ASP A 5 8.84 -16.35 -6.31
C ASP A 5 8.02 -15.06 -6.10
N GLN A 6 7.09 -14.71 -7.00
CA GLN A 6 6.29 -13.47 -6.87
C GLN A 6 5.12 -13.56 -5.87
N ASP A 7 4.81 -14.75 -5.34
CA ASP A 7 3.59 -15.00 -4.56
C ASP A 7 3.86 -15.30 -3.07
N ARG A 8 4.86 -14.66 -2.44
CA ARG A 8 5.05 -14.79 -0.98
C ARG A 8 4.02 -14.02 -0.15
N THR A 9 3.02 -13.42 -0.79
CA THR A 9 1.97 -12.64 -0.13
C THR A 9 0.74 -13.53 -0.04
N PRO A 10 0.35 -14.02 1.16
CA PRO A 10 -0.82 -14.88 1.31
C PRO A 10 -2.04 -14.32 0.58
N PRO A 11 -2.85 -15.15 -0.11
CA PRO A 11 -4.05 -14.69 -0.79
C PRO A 11 -4.94 -13.92 0.21
N GLY A 12 -5.31 -12.68 -0.17
CA GLY A 12 -6.09 -11.77 0.68
C GLY A 12 -5.27 -10.79 1.52
N SER A 13 -3.95 -10.95 1.61
CA SER A 13 -3.09 -9.94 2.23
C SER A 13 -2.77 -8.80 1.26
N CYS A 14 -2.57 -7.61 1.81
CA CYS A 14 -2.30 -6.40 1.04
C CYS A 14 -0.87 -6.44 0.48
N SER A 15 -0.73 -6.61 -0.83
CA SER A 15 0.57 -6.74 -1.52
C SER A 15 1.51 -5.53 -1.30
N PRO A 16 1.05 -4.27 -1.37
CA PRO A 16 1.92 -3.10 -1.15
C PRO A 16 2.63 -3.08 0.21
N CYS A 17 1.95 -3.46 1.29
CA CYS A 17 2.55 -3.56 2.63
C CYS A 17 2.93 -4.99 3.02
N ARG A 18 2.76 -5.97 2.12
CA ARG A 18 3.02 -7.40 2.39
C ARG A 18 2.31 -7.92 3.65
N GLY A 19 1.09 -7.47 3.90
CA GLY A 19 0.32 -7.89 5.07
C GLY A 19 0.60 -7.14 6.38
N THR A 20 1.57 -6.22 6.45
CA THR A 20 1.93 -5.55 7.71
C THR A 20 1.01 -4.40 8.10
N GLY A 21 0.27 -3.83 7.13
CA GLY A 21 -0.50 -2.60 7.32
C GLY A 21 0.33 -1.31 7.28
N ARG A 22 1.66 -1.38 7.14
CA ARG A 22 2.54 -0.20 7.10
C ARG A 22 3.47 -0.19 5.90
N VAL A 23 3.82 1.01 5.43
CA VAL A 23 4.79 1.22 4.36
C VAL A 23 5.79 2.28 4.78
N VAL A 24 7.04 2.11 4.36
CA VAL A 24 8.08 3.13 4.53
C VAL A 24 7.92 4.17 3.44
N SER A 25 7.68 5.42 3.83
CA SER A 25 7.62 6.58 2.95
C SER A 25 8.90 7.40 3.09
N ASN A 26 9.55 7.67 1.97
CA ASN A 26 10.67 8.63 1.89
C ASN A 26 10.19 10.05 1.52
N LEU A 27 8.88 10.29 1.45
CA LEU A 27 8.32 11.62 1.24
C LEU A 27 8.80 12.56 2.36
N GLY A 28 9.40 13.69 1.99
CA GLY A 28 10.04 14.61 2.93
C GLY A 28 11.51 14.30 3.25
N GLY A 29 12.13 13.36 2.53
CA GLY A 29 13.58 13.11 2.57
C GLY A 29 14.07 12.24 3.74
N THR A 30 13.17 11.81 4.64
CA THR A 30 13.49 10.88 5.73
C THR A 30 12.55 9.68 5.71
N PRO A 31 13.06 8.43 5.70
CA PRO A 31 12.22 7.24 5.78
C PRO A 31 11.34 7.25 7.03
N THR A 32 10.03 7.15 6.84
CA THR A 32 9.06 7.13 7.93
C THR A 32 8.02 6.04 7.72
N ASP A 33 7.69 5.29 8.78
CA ASP A 33 6.63 4.30 8.76
C ASP A 33 5.24 4.96 8.78
N LYS A 34 4.49 4.82 7.69
CA LYS A 34 3.13 5.37 7.55
C LYS A 34 2.10 4.24 7.40
N PRO A 35 0.83 4.46 7.80
CA PRO A 35 -0.26 3.54 7.49
C PRO A 35 -0.32 3.30 5.98
N CYS A 36 -0.48 2.04 5.59
CA CYS A 36 -0.60 1.67 4.19
C CYS A 36 -1.90 2.24 3.60
N PRO A 37 -1.85 3.14 2.61
CA PRO A 37 -3.05 3.75 2.04
C PRO A 37 -3.87 2.78 1.18
N TRP A 38 -3.33 1.61 0.84
CA TRP A 38 -4.05 0.58 0.08
C TRP A 38 -4.94 -0.32 0.93
N CYS A 39 -4.65 -0.47 2.20
CA CYS A 39 -5.44 -1.28 3.14
C CYS A 39 -5.88 -0.52 4.38
N SER A 40 -5.68 0.80 4.40
CA SER A 40 -6.00 1.66 5.54
C SER A 40 -5.41 1.16 6.86
N GLY A 41 -4.20 0.58 6.80
CA GLY A 41 -3.51 0.04 7.98
C GLY A 41 -3.88 -1.40 8.38
N THR A 42 -4.84 -2.04 7.71
CA THR A 42 -5.33 -3.38 8.13
C THR A 42 -4.41 -4.54 7.76
N GLY A 43 -3.54 -4.36 6.76
CA GLY A 43 -2.74 -5.45 6.20
C GLY A 43 -3.53 -6.40 5.28
N ALA A 44 -4.86 -6.28 5.20
CA ALA A 44 -5.70 -7.09 4.33
C ALA A 44 -6.11 -6.34 3.06
N ARG A 45 -6.34 -7.05 1.97
CA ARG A 45 -6.89 -6.47 0.74
C ARG A 45 -8.34 -6.05 1.00
N ILE A 46 -8.65 -4.79 0.74
CA ILE A 46 -10.02 -4.26 0.81
C ILE A 46 -10.61 -4.26 -0.60
N ALA A 47 -11.71 -4.97 -0.82
CA ALA A 47 -12.38 -5.01 -2.12
C ALA A 47 -13.00 -3.64 -2.45
N GLY A 48 -12.82 -3.15 -3.68
CA GLY A 48 -13.33 -1.85 -4.12
C GLY A 48 -12.59 -0.63 -3.58
N HIS A 49 -11.51 -0.82 -2.82
CA HIS A 49 -10.70 0.29 -2.31
C HIS A 49 -9.70 0.77 -3.36
N ASP A 50 -9.96 1.94 -3.94
CA ASP A 50 -9.01 2.64 -4.80
C ASP A 50 -8.08 3.51 -3.95
N ALA A 51 -6.86 3.02 -3.72
CA ALA A 51 -5.83 3.73 -2.97
C ALA A 51 -5.38 5.05 -3.61
N GLN A 52 -5.70 5.28 -4.89
CA GLN A 52 -5.39 6.52 -5.58
C GLN A 52 -6.49 7.58 -5.43
N HIS A 53 -7.70 7.19 -5.01
CA HIS A 53 -8.81 8.12 -4.85
C HIS A 53 -8.46 9.27 -3.88
N HIS A 54 -7.84 8.94 -2.75
CA HIS A 54 -7.49 9.92 -1.72
C HIS A 54 -6.44 10.96 -2.20
N TRP A 55 -5.53 10.59 -3.10
CA TRP A 55 -4.47 11.51 -3.57
C TRP A 55 -4.95 12.46 -4.66
N ARG A 56 -5.96 12.05 -5.45
CA ARG A 56 -6.52 12.89 -6.53
C ARG A 56 -7.17 14.16 -6.00
N GLU A 57 -7.77 14.10 -4.81
CA GLU A 57 -8.39 15.25 -4.15
C GLU A 57 -7.33 16.21 -3.60
N THR A 58 -6.25 15.69 -3.01
CA THR A 58 -5.17 16.51 -2.44
C THR A 58 -4.28 17.14 -3.52
N ALA A 59 -4.04 16.46 -4.64
CA ALA A 59 -3.24 16.97 -5.76
C ALA A 59 -3.95 18.04 -6.60
N ALA A 60 -5.26 18.22 -6.42
CA ALA A 60 -6.06 19.20 -7.17
C ALA A 60 -6.10 20.61 -6.53
N THR A 61 -5.33 20.84 -5.46
CA THR A 61 -5.18 22.18 -4.87
C THR A 61 -3.92 22.84 -5.47
N PRO A 62 -4.04 23.91 -6.28
CA PRO A 62 -2.89 24.65 -6.80
C PRO A 62 -2.15 25.42 -5.71
#